data_AF-A0A958IB19-F1
#
_entry.id   AF-A0A958IB19-F1
#
_cell.length_a   1.000
_cell.length_b   1.000
_cell.length_c   1.000
_cell.angle_alpha   90.00
_cell.angle_beta   90.00
_cell.angle_gamma   90.00
#
_symmetry.space_group_name_H-M   'P 1'
#
loop_
_entity.id
_entity.type
_entity.pdbx_description
1 polymer ?
#
loop_
_entity_poly.entity_id
_entity_poly.type
_entity_poly.pdbx_seq_one_letter_code
_entity_poly.pdbx_strand_id
1 'polypeptide(L)'
;GTLLTARLALKFGLACNTAGGTHHAFPGFGAGFCIFNDLAVAAQTLFLEGEARRILIVDLDVHQGDGTAWFFRDNPAIFTFSVHAGNNFPFRKQNSDFDIALPDSTGTAVYLETLADMLPQLLDRFAPDLVLYDAGVDVHREDLLGRFELDDAGIEARDALVIAECRRRGVPVACVIGGGYDRDHLVLARRHSILHRVASRFAV
;
A
#
# COMPACT_ATOMS: atom_id res chain seq x y z
N GLY A 1 12.93 5.86 -6.67
CA GLY A 1 11.57 6.37 -6.93
C GLY A 1 10.85 6.66 -5.64
N THR A 2 10.62 5.63 -4.83
CA THR A 2 9.77 5.68 -3.62
C THR A 2 10.24 6.70 -2.57
N LEU A 3 11.53 6.75 -2.23
CA LEU A 3 12.07 7.79 -1.34
C LEU A 3 11.83 9.22 -1.85
N LEU A 4 12.08 9.48 -3.13
CA LEU A 4 11.81 10.79 -3.73
C LEU A 4 10.32 11.13 -3.68
N THR A 5 9.46 10.14 -3.97
CA THR A 5 8.00 10.29 -3.91
C THR A 5 7.54 10.64 -2.50
N ALA A 6 8.11 9.99 -1.49
CA ALA A 6 7.83 10.30 -0.10
C ALA A 6 8.25 11.73 0.30
N ARG A 7 9.44 12.18 -0.12
CA ARG A 7 9.87 13.58 0.09
C ARG A 7 8.98 14.58 -0.63
N LEU A 8 8.52 14.26 -1.84
CA LEU A 8 7.57 15.10 -2.57
C LEU A 8 6.20 15.13 -1.89
N ALA A 9 5.73 14.01 -1.35
CA ALA A 9 4.51 13.96 -0.55
C ALA A 9 4.63 14.80 0.72
N LEU A 10 5.75 14.72 1.46
CA LEU A 10 5.99 15.59 2.63
C LEU A 10 5.93 17.08 2.26
N LYS A 11 6.41 17.45 1.07
CA LYS A 11 6.42 18.84 0.58
C LYS A 11 5.06 19.31 0.04
N PHE A 12 4.35 18.47 -0.69
CA PHE A 12 3.16 18.85 -1.47
C PHE A 12 1.86 18.21 -0.96
N GLY A 13 1.96 17.35 0.05
CA GLY A 13 0.88 16.59 0.68
C GLY A 13 0.42 15.34 -0.08
N LEU A 14 0.78 15.17 -1.36
CA LEU A 14 0.46 14.00 -2.17
C LEU A 14 1.49 13.84 -3.29
N ALA A 15 2.00 12.63 -3.50
CA ALA A 15 2.82 12.28 -4.65
C ALA A 15 2.64 10.80 -5.03
N CYS A 16 2.80 10.47 -6.31
CA CYS A 16 2.67 9.09 -6.80
C CYS A 16 3.88 8.70 -7.64
N ASN A 17 4.42 7.50 -7.41
CA ASN A 17 5.44 6.86 -8.22
C ASN A 17 4.77 5.92 -9.21
N THR A 18 5.24 5.85 -10.47
CA THR A 18 4.72 4.91 -11.48
C THR A 18 5.34 3.51 -11.38
N ALA A 19 5.93 3.19 -10.22
CA ALA A 19 6.64 1.96 -9.91
C ALA A 19 6.73 1.82 -8.38
N GLY A 20 7.33 0.73 -7.89
CA GLY A 20 7.52 0.49 -6.46
C GLY A 20 6.40 -0.34 -5.85
N GLY A 21 6.45 -0.52 -4.53
CA GLY A 21 5.57 -1.47 -3.82
C GLY A 21 6.18 -2.87 -3.77
N THR A 22 7.50 -2.96 -3.63
CA THR A 22 8.22 -4.22 -3.61
C THR A 22 8.29 -4.79 -2.20
N HIS A 23 7.13 -5.09 -1.62
CA HIS A 23 6.94 -5.37 -0.19
C HIS A 23 7.46 -6.72 0.32
N HIS A 24 7.89 -7.64 -0.56
CA HIS A 24 8.26 -9.01 -0.17
C HIS A 24 9.73 -9.23 0.15
N ALA A 25 10.62 -8.30 -0.22
CA ALA A 25 12.05 -8.51 0.02
C ALA A 25 12.37 -8.39 1.53
N PHE A 26 13.28 -9.25 2.00
CA PHE A 26 13.75 -9.30 3.39
C PHE A 26 15.17 -8.72 3.49
N PRO A 27 15.66 -8.41 4.71
CA PRO A 27 17.03 -7.90 4.92
C PRO A 27 18.14 -8.78 4.33
N GLY A 28 17.91 -10.11 4.24
CA GLY A 28 18.93 -11.07 3.80
C GLY A 28 18.68 -11.73 2.44
N PHE A 29 17.51 -11.54 1.82
CA PHE A 29 17.14 -12.20 0.56
C PHE A 29 15.96 -11.52 -0.14
N GLY A 30 15.89 -11.64 -1.46
CA GLY A 30 14.70 -11.27 -2.23
C GLY A 30 13.65 -12.38 -2.24
N ALA A 31 12.37 -12.01 -2.34
CA ALA A 31 11.23 -12.93 -2.41
C ALA A 31 10.08 -12.30 -3.20
N GLY A 32 9.13 -13.10 -3.72
CA GLY A 32 7.91 -12.57 -4.37
C GLY A 32 8.18 -11.51 -5.45
N PHE A 33 9.12 -11.77 -6.36
CA PHE A 33 9.58 -10.82 -7.39
C PHE A 33 10.25 -9.52 -6.88
N CYS A 34 10.44 -9.38 -5.56
CA CYS A 34 11.07 -8.23 -4.92
C CYS A 34 12.54 -8.53 -4.63
N ILE A 35 13.45 -7.78 -5.24
CA ILE A 35 14.90 -7.85 -4.94
C ILE A 35 15.24 -6.95 -3.74
N PHE A 36 14.64 -5.77 -3.69
CA PHE A 36 14.76 -4.81 -2.59
C PHE A 36 13.36 -4.45 -2.09
N ASN A 37 13.25 -4.05 -0.83
CA ASN A 37 11.99 -3.54 -0.27
C ASN A 37 12.02 -2.02 -0.31
N ASP A 38 11.44 -1.43 -1.34
CA ASP A 38 11.52 0.00 -1.60
C ASP A 38 10.74 0.83 -0.57
N LEU A 39 9.63 0.30 -0.05
CA LEU A 39 8.88 0.86 1.07
C LEU A 39 9.73 0.89 2.34
N ALA A 40 10.38 -0.23 2.68
CA ALA A 40 11.22 -0.31 3.86
C ALA A 40 12.45 0.59 3.76
N VAL A 41 13.09 0.65 2.58
CA VAL A 41 14.20 1.58 2.33
C VAL A 41 13.72 3.02 2.50
N ALA A 42 12.60 3.41 1.89
CA ALA A 42 12.10 4.78 2.01
C ALA A 42 11.74 5.15 3.45
N ALA A 43 10.99 4.30 4.16
CA ALA A 43 10.58 4.55 5.53
C ALA A 43 11.79 4.65 6.48
N GLN A 44 12.72 3.69 6.39
CA GLN A 44 13.92 3.67 7.23
C GLN A 44 14.81 4.89 6.97
N THR A 45 15.00 5.29 5.70
CA THR A 45 15.80 6.46 5.36
C THR A 45 15.20 7.74 5.95
N LEU A 46 13.90 7.99 5.73
CA LEU A 46 13.23 9.19 6.25
C LEU A 46 13.23 9.24 7.78
N PHE A 47 13.07 8.09 8.43
CA PHE A 47 13.15 7.97 9.87
C PHE A 47 14.55 8.32 10.41
N LEU A 48 15.60 7.75 9.82
CA LEU A 48 16.98 8.00 10.23
C LEU A 48 17.44 9.43 9.96
N GLU A 49 16.96 10.04 8.88
CA GLU A 49 17.25 11.44 8.52
C GLU A 49 16.38 12.44 9.30
N GLY A 50 15.40 11.97 10.08
CA GLY A 50 14.52 12.82 10.89
C GLY A 50 13.48 13.60 10.08
N GLU A 51 13.24 13.22 8.82
CA GLU A 51 12.24 13.83 7.93
C GLU A 51 10.81 13.41 8.29
N ALA A 52 10.63 12.21 8.86
CA ALA A 52 9.37 11.73 9.43
C ALA A 52 9.65 10.87 10.67
N ARG A 53 8.92 11.07 11.77
CA ARG A 53 9.12 10.34 13.03
C ARG A 53 8.13 9.22 13.23
N ARG A 54 6.94 9.32 12.63
CA ARG A 54 5.92 8.27 12.60
C ARG A 54 5.48 8.02 11.17
N ILE A 55 5.71 6.83 10.65
CA ILE A 55 5.38 6.46 9.28
C ILE A 55 4.39 5.32 9.30
N LEU A 56 3.26 5.49 8.62
CA LEU A 56 2.28 4.41 8.44
C LEU A 56 2.45 3.86 7.02
N ILE A 57 2.71 2.56 6.91
CA ILE A 57 2.70 1.85 5.65
C ILE A 57 1.32 1.19 5.51
N VAL A 58 0.54 1.65 4.54
CA VAL A 58 -0.75 1.08 4.16
C VAL A 58 -0.51 0.20 2.94
N ASP A 59 -0.57 -1.10 3.12
CA ASP A 59 -0.30 -2.10 2.09
C ASP A 59 -1.60 -2.78 1.66
N LEU A 60 -2.06 -2.43 0.45
CA LEU A 60 -3.31 -2.94 -0.13
C LEU A 60 -3.07 -3.76 -1.40
N ASP A 61 -1.86 -4.29 -1.57
CA ASP A 61 -1.59 -5.42 -2.45
C ASP A 61 -2.34 -6.67 -1.95
N VAL A 62 -2.74 -7.55 -2.87
CA VAL A 62 -3.49 -8.77 -2.50
C VAL A 62 -2.64 -9.75 -1.68
N HIS A 63 -1.32 -9.68 -1.79
CA HIS A 63 -0.37 -10.46 -1.03
C HIS A 63 0.00 -9.73 0.27
N GLN A 64 0.33 -10.48 1.32
CA GLN A 64 0.80 -9.82 2.55
C GLN A 64 2.22 -9.30 2.33
N GLY A 65 2.48 -8.02 2.64
CA GLY A 65 3.81 -7.41 2.69
C GLY A 65 4.69 -7.94 3.82
N ASP A 66 5.04 -9.22 3.74
CA ASP A 66 5.80 -9.97 4.73
C ASP A 66 7.21 -9.43 4.97
N GLY A 67 7.90 -9.05 3.91
CA GLY A 67 9.20 -8.38 4.00
C GLY A 67 9.10 -7.08 4.80
N THR A 68 8.10 -6.26 4.48
CA THR A 68 7.84 -4.97 5.16
C THR A 68 7.52 -5.18 6.64
N ALA A 69 6.62 -6.12 6.96
CA ALA A 69 6.31 -6.49 8.35
C ALA A 69 7.58 -6.94 9.10
N TRP A 70 8.42 -7.75 8.46
CA TRP A 70 9.65 -8.23 9.07
C TRP A 70 10.67 -7.12 9.35
N PHE A 71 10.81 -6.15 8.45
CA PHE A 71 11.72 -5.00 8.62
C PHE A 71 11.38 -4.19 9.87
N PHE A 72 10.09 -4.01 10.18
CA PHE A 72 9.65 -3.07 11.21
C PHE A 72 9.06 -3.68 12.47
N ARG A 73 9.03 -5.01 12.60
CA ARG A 73 8.54 -5.73 13.79
C ARG A 73 9.05 -5.23 15.15
N ASP A 74 10.25 -4.64 15.19
CA ASP A 74 10.93 -4.15 16.40
C ASP A 74 10.98 -2.60 16.45
N ASN A 75 10.29 -1.90 15.53
CA ASN A 75 10.30 -0.44 15.43
C ASN A 75 8.87 0.14 15.46
N PRO A 76 8.35 0.54 16.64
CA PRO A 76 6.99 1.04 16.77
C PRO A 76 6.75 2.42 16.12
N ALA A 77 7.81 3.07 15.61
CA ALA A 77 7.71 4.33 14.88
C ALA A 77 7.32 4.14 13.41
N ILE A 78 7.40 2.91 12.88
CA ILE A 78 7.02 2.58 11.51
C ILE A 78 5.96 1.48 11.59
N PHE A 79 4.69 1.88 11.46
CA PHE A 79 3.55 1.00 11.63
C PHE A 79 3.16 0.39 10.29
N THR A 80 2.92 -0.91 10.26
CA THR A 80 2.56 -1.67 9.07
C THR A 80 1.10 -2.13 9.16
N PHE A 81 0.30 -1.71 8.20
CA PHE A 81 -1.11 -2.10 8.05
C PHE A 81 -1.30 -2.80 6.71
N SER A 82 -1.82 -4.03 6.71
CA SER A 82 -2.09 -4.79 5.48
C SER A 82 -3.52 -5.33 5.42
N VAL A 83 -4.14 -5.24 4.24
CA VAL A 83 -5.39 -5.96 3.90
C VAL A 83 -5.12 -6.87 2.72
N HIS A 84 -5.07 -8.17 2.94
CA HIS A 84 -4.59 -9.14 1.97
C HIS A 84 -5.44 -10.41 1.94
N ALA A 85 -5.28 -11.22 0.91
CA ALA A 85 -5.94 -12.51 0.80
C ALA A 85 -5.30 -13.53 1.77
N GLY A 86 -6.10 -14.03 2.71
CA GLY A 86 -5.62 -14.90 3.79
C GLY A 86 -4.97 -16.19 3.28
N ASN A 87 -5.50 -16.75 2.18
CA ASN A 87 -5.01 -17.97 1.54
C ASN A 87 -4.14 -17.69 0.29
N ASN A 88 -3.40 -16.59 0.26
CA ASN A 88 -2.47 -16.25 -0.83
C ASN A 88 -1.00 -16.15 -0.39
N PHE A 89 -0.08 -15.81 -1.29
CA PHE A 89 1.33 -15.60 -0.94
C PHE A 89 1.51 -14.48 0.12
N PRO A 90 2.49 -14.61 1.03
CA PRO A 90 3.27 -15.81 1.32
C PRO A 90 2.43 -16.88 2.02
N PHE A 91 2.80 -18.15 1.84
CA PHE A 91 2.12 -19.28 2.50
C PHE A 91 2.27 -19.28 4.02
N ARG A 92 3.34 -18.67 4.53
CA ARG A 92 3.52 -18.40 5.95
C ARG A 92 3.50 -16.89 6.15
N LYS A 93 2.37 -16.39 6.65
CA LYS A 93 2.21 -14.99 7.00
C LYS A 93 3.19 -14.57 8.09
N GLN A 94 3.64 -13.32 8.02
CA GLN A 94 4.34 -12.65 9.11
C GLN A 94 3.32 -11.92 9.99
N ASN A 95 3.77 -11.51 11.17
CA ASN A 95 2.97 -10.62 12.02
C ASN A 95 3.39 -9.18 11.70
N SER A 96 2.50 -8.40 11.08
CA SER A 96 2.62 -6.94 11.02
C SER A 96 2.04 -6.31 12.31
N ASP A 97 1.99 -4.99 12.37
CA ASP A 97 1.32 -4.30 13.48
C ASP A 97 -0.20 -4.44 13.42
N PHE A 98 -0.77 -4.50 12.20
CA PHE A 98 -2.19 -4.75 11.98
C PHE A 98 -2.45 -5.42 10.63
N ASP A 99 -2.87 -6.68 10.66
CA ASP A 99 -3.23 -7.47 9.48
C ASP A 99 -4.73 -7.75 9.44
N ILE A 100 -5.33 -7.59 8.26
CA ILE A 100 -6.67 -8.11 7.96
C ILE A 100 -6.56 -9.11 6.82
N ALA A 101 -6.62 -10.40 7.18
CA ALA A 101 -6.70 -11.49 6.23
C ALA A 101 -8.17 -11.69 5.79
N LEU A 102 -8.50 -11.33 4.55
CA LEU A 102 -9.83 -11.51 4.00
C LEU A 102 -9.95 -12.85 3.25
N PRO A 103 -11.15 -13.46 3.20
CA PRO A 103 -11.39 -14.69 2.44
C PRO A 103 -11.17 -14.52 0.93
N ASP A 104 -10.87 -15.62 0.25
CA ASP A 104 -10.87 -15.67 -1.21
C ASP A 104 -12.25 -15.26 -1.76
N SER A 105 -12.24 -14.69 -2.96
CA SER A 105 -13.38 -14.12 -3.66
C SER A 105 -14.07 -12.95 -2.91
N THR A 106 -13.37 -12.28 -2.00
CA THR A 106 -13.88 -11.05 -1.39
C THR A 106 -14.12 -9.98 -2.46
N GLY A 107 -15.36 -9.51 -2.56
CA GLY A 107 -15.75 -8.47 -3.52
C GLY A 107 -15.59 -7.04 -3.00
N THR A 108 -15.76 -6.09 -3.90
CA THR A 108 -15.59 -4.64 -3.68
C THR A 108 -16.28 -4.13 -2.41
N ALA A 109 -17.55 -4.50 -2.17
CA ALA A 109 -18.32 -3.94 -1.05
C ALA A 109 -17.69 -4.27 0.32
N VAL A 110 -17.41 -5.56 0.56
CA VAL A 110 -16.82 -6.04 1.81
C VAL A 110 -15.40 -5.49 2.00
N TYR A 111 -14.63 -5.44 0.91
CA TYR A 111 -13.27 -4.89 0.93
C TYR A 111 -13.28 -3.41 1.34
N LEU A 112 -14.13 -2.60 0.73
CA LEU A 112 -14.22 -1.16 1.01
C LEU A 112 -14.80 -0.87 2.40
N GLU A 113 -15.80 -1.65 2.85
CA GLU A 113 -16.35 -1.53 4.21
C GLU A 113 -15.26 -1.80 5.26
N THR A 114 -14.51 -2.89 5.09
CA THR A 114 -13.38 -3.25 5.95
C THR A 114 -12.35 -2.11 6.03
N LEU A 115 -11.99 -1.53 4.88
CA LEU A 115 -11.00 -0.46 4.82
C LEU A 115 -11.54 0.86 5.43
N ALA A 116 -12.80 1.20 5.15
CA ALA A 116 -13.47 2.40 5.66
C ALA A 116 -13.66 2.37 7.18
N ASP A 117 -13.82 1.17 7.76
CA ASP A 117 -13.90 1.01 9.20
C ASP A 117 -12.52 1.18 9.85
N MET A 118 -11.47 0.59 9.27
CA MET A 118 -10.18 0.46 9.95
C MET A 118 -9.19 1.60 9.70
N LEU A 119 -9.06 2.06 8.45
CA LEU A 119 -8.05 3.07 8.10
C LEU A 119 -8.21 4.40 8.86
N PRO A 120 -9.43 4.97 9.00
CA PRO A 120 -9.62 6.20 9.78
C PRO A 120 -9.16 6.05 11.23
N GLN A 121 -9.47 4.92 11.87
CA GLN A 121 -9.08 4.64 13.25
C GLN A 121 -7.56 4.53 13.41
N LEU A 122 -6.87 3.89 12.45
CA LEU A 122 -5.42 3.79 12.45
C LEU A 122 -4.77 5.16 12.26
N LEU A 123 -5.25 5.96 11.31
CA LEU A 123 -4.76 7.33 11.09
C LEU A 123 -4.92 8.19 12.36
N ASP A 124 -6.07 8.11 13.04
CA ASP A 124 -6.35 8.91 14.24
C ASP A 124 -5.54 8.42 15.46
N ARG A 125 -5.39 7.11 15.63
CA ARG A 125 -4.67 6.53 16.78
C ARG A 125 -3.16 6.64 16.63
N PHE A 126 -2.62 6.32 15.47
CA PHE A 126 -1.18 6.34 15.23
C PHE A 126 -0.68 7.76 14.94
N ALA A 127 -1.52 8.60 14.30
CA ALA A 127 -1.23 9.97 13.89
C ALA A 127 0.11 10.09 13.12
N PRO A 128 0.26 9.40 11.97
CA PRO A 128 1.51 9.42 11.21
C PRO A 128 1.86 10.81 10.68
N ASP A 129 3.16 11.08 10.56
CA ASP A 129 3.68 12.25 9.85
C ASP A 129 3.68 12.02 8.32
N LEU A 130 3.64 10.76 7.90
CA LEU A 130 3.65 10.33 6.50
C LEU A 130 2.97 8.97 6.35
N VAL A 131 2.17 8.81 5.29
CA VAL A 131 1.69 7.51 4.82
C VAL A 131 2.46 7.09 3.58
N LEU A 132 3.03 5.89 3.59
CA LEU A 132 3.44 5.19 2.36
C LEU A 132 2.30 4.25 1.97
N TYR A 133 1.71 4.48 0.81
CA TYR A 133 0.56 3.73 0.32
C TYR A 133 0.97 2.82 -0.85
N ASP A 134 0.90 1.51 -0.63
CA ASP A 134 1.03 0.51 -1.68
C ASP A 134 -0.33 0.17 -2.27
N ALA A 135 -0.54 0.57 -3.53
CA ALA A 135 -1.81 0.52 -4.22
C ALA A 135 -1.89 -0.62 -5.25
N GLY A 136 -1.33 -1.80 -4.93
CA GLY A 136 -1.36 -2.99 -5.78
C GLY A 136 -2.71 -3.24 -6.44
N VAL A 137 -2.73 -3.47 -7.75
CA VAL A 137 -3.97 -3.70 -8.53
C VAL A 137 -4.31 -5.17 -8.68
N ASP A 138 -3.51 -6.05 -8.08
CA ASP A 138 -3.72 -7.51 -8.07
C ASP A 138 -4.87 -7.98 -7.17
N VAL A 139 -5.57 -7.04 -6.54
CA VAL A 139 -6.90 -7.24 -5.95
C VAL A 139 -8.02 -7.35 -7.00
N HIS A 140 -7.73 -7.06 -8.29
CA HIS A 140 -8.69 -7.12 -9.38
C HIS A 140 -9.13 -8.56 -9.69
N ARG A 141 -10.41 -8.76 -10.03
CA ARG A 141 -11.01 -10.09 -10.33
C ARG A 141 -10.40 -10.82 -11.52
N GLU A 142 -9.76 -10.07 -12.42
CA GLU A 142 -9.09 -10.61 -13.61
C GLU A 142 -7.57 -10.73 -13.41
N ASP A 143 -7.05 -10.46 -12.21
CA ASP A 143 -5.64 -10.64 -11.91
C ASP A 143 -5.27 -12.13 -11.85
N LEU A 144 -4.11 -12.48 -12.40
CA LEU A 144 -3.66 -13.87 -12.52
C LEU A 144 -3.13 -14.46 -11.21
N LEU A 145 -2.67 -13.62 -10.28
CA LEU A 145 -2.11 -14.01 -8.98
C LEU A 145 -2.99 -13.53 -7.81
N GLY A 146 -4.00 -12.70 -8.09
CA GLY A 146 -5.02 -12.27 -7.17
C GLY A 146 -5.97 -13.37 -6.68
N ARG A 147 -6.77 -13.02 -5.67
CA ARG A 147 -7.83 -13.86 -5.10
C ARG A 147 -9.05 -13.07 -4.64
N PHE A 148 -9.12 -11.79 -5.00
CA PHE A 148 -10.26 -10.91 -4.71
C PHE A 148 -11.03 -10.62 -6.00
N GLU A 149 -12.20 -10.02 -5.85
CA GLU A 149 -13.16 -9.81 -6.94
C GLU A 149 -13.42 -8.33 -7.22
N LEU A 150 -12.45 -7.44 -6.92
CA LEU A 150 -12.60 -6.02 -7.22
C LEU A 150 -12.65 -5.81 -8.74
N ASP A 151 -13.40 -4.79 -9.15
CA ASP A 151 -13.34 -4.23 -10.50
C ASP A 151 -12.60 -2.89 -10.49
N ASP A 152 -12.38 -2.31 -11.68
CA ASP A 152 -11.79 -0.98 -11.83
C ASP A 152 -12.46 0.09 -10.96
N ALA A 153 -13.79 0.04 -10.81
CA ALA A 153 -14.52 0.99 -9.97
C ALA A 153 -14.25 0.77 -8.47
N GLY A 154 -14.10 -0.48 -8.03
CA GLY A 154 -13.69 -0.84 -6.69
C GLY A 154 -12.27 -0.36 -6.35
N ILE A 155 -11.33 -0.54 -7.28
CA ILE A 155 -9.95 -0.01 -7.13
C ILE A 155 -9.97 1.52 -7.08
N GLU A 156 -10.74 2.16 -7.98
CA GLU A 156 -10.88 3.63 -7.98
C GLU A 156 -11.45 4.14 -6.65
N ALA A 157 -12.46 3.46 -6.09
CA ALA A 157 -13.05 3.79 -4.81
C ALA A 157 -12.10 3.56 -3.63
N ARG A 158 -11.31 2.47 -3.65
CA ARG A 158 -10.26 2.18 -2.66
C ARG A 158 -9.22 3.29 -2.63
N ASP A 159 -8.65 3.61 -3.78
CA ASP A 159 -7.59 4.62 -3.88
C ASP A 159 -8.14 6.00 -3.45
N ALA A 160 -9.38 6.31 -3.80
CA ALA A 160 -10.04 7.55 -3.41
C ALA A 160 -10.27 7.62 -1.90
N LEU A 161 -10.69 6.52 -1.27
CA LEU A 161 -10.89 6.43 0.17
C LEU A 161 -9.57 6.67 0.92
N VAL A 162 -8.49 5.98 0.54
CA VAL A 162 -7.18 6.13 1.19
C VAL A 162 -6.68 7.57 1.08
N ILE A 163 -6.67 8.11 -0.13
CA ILE A 163 -6.16 9.47 -0.38
C ILE A 163 -7.03 10.50 0.33
N ALA A 164 -8.37 10.38 0.27
CA ALA A 164 -9.28 11.30 0.95
C ALA A 164 -9.08 11.30 2.47
N GLU A 165 -8.95 10.14 3.10
CA GLU A 165 -8.79 10.05 4.55
C GLU A 165 -7.45 10.62 5.04
N CYS A 166 -6.38 10.47 4.26
CA CYS A 166 -5.10 11.12 4.52
C CYS A 166 -5.21 12.64 4.35
N ARG A 167 -5.75 13.11 3.22
CA ARG A 167 -5.87 14.54 2.88
C ARG A 167 -6.77 15.29 3.85
N ARG A 168 -7.90 14.70 4.26
CA ARG A 168 -8.82 15.27 5.25
C ARG A 168 -8.16 15.53 6.60
N ARG A 169 -7.13 14.75 6.94
CA ARG A 169 -6.33 14.89 8.17
C ARG A 169 -5.06 15.72 7.98
N GLY A 170 -4.79 16.19 6.77
CA GLY A 170 -3.53 16.87 6.45
C GLY A 170 -2.30 15.96 6.54
N VAL A 171 -2.48 14.64 6.46
CA VAL A 171 -1.39 13.66 6.49
C VAL A 171 -0.84 13.51 5.06
N PRO A 172 0.46 13.80 4.84
CA PRO A 172 1.12 13.51 3.57
C PRO A 172 1.00 12.05 3.17
N VAL A 173 0.70 11.78 1.89
CA VAL A 173 0.61 10.42 1.36
C VAL A 173 1.45 10.23 0.10
N ALA A 174 2.32 9.23 0.11
CA ALA A 174 3.17 8.86 -1.00
C ALA A 174 2.73 7.50 -1.54
N CYS A 175 2.26 7.48 -2.78
CA CYS A 175 1.68 6.28 -3.37
C CYS A 175 2.68 5.57 -4.29
N VAL A 176 2.66 4.25 -4.28
CA VAL A 176 3.33 3.36 -5.25
C VAL A 176 2.29 2.39 -5.83
N ILE A 177 2.63 1.76 -6.96
CA ILE A 177 1.64 1.01 -7.75
C ILE A 177 1.48 -0.47 -7.36
N GLY A 178 2.43 -1.04 -6.60
CA GLY A 178 2.37 -2.42 -6.10
C GLY A 178 2.35 -3.50 -7.17
N GLY A 179 1.83 -4.67 -6.81
CA GLY A 179 1.59 -5.80 -7.68
C GLY A 179 0.44 -5.59 -8.67
N GLY A 180 0.37 -6.48 -9.66
CA GLY A 180 -0.57 -6.43 -10.76
C GLY A 180 -0.10 -7.30 -11.92
N TYR A 181 -0.94 -8.25 -12.34
CA TYR A 181 -0.55 -9.33 -13.24
C TYR A 181 -1.64 -9.60 -14.27
N ASP A 182 -1.39 -9.14 -15.50
CA ASP A 182 -2.22 -9.42 -16.66
C ASP A 182 -1.32 -9.81 -17.85
N ARG A 183 -1.85 -10.64 -18.75
CA ARG A 183 -1.17 -10.99 -20.02
C ARG A 183 -1.20 -9.81 -21.00
N ASP A 184 -2.21 -8.95 -20.90
CA ASP A 184 -2.30 -7.73 -21.70
C ASP A 184 -1.70 -6.54 -20.92
N HIS A 185 -0.52 -6.11 -21.35
CA HIS A 185 0.18 -4.99 -20.74
C HIS A 185 -0.57 -3.66 -20.83
N LEU A 186 -1.44 -3.46 -21.84
CA LEU A 186 -2.26 -2.25 -21.94
C LEU A 186 -3.37 -2.24 -20.91
N VAL A 187 -3.97 -3.41 -20.64
CA VAL A 187 -4.96 -3.57 -19.57
C VAL A 187 -4.30 -3.33 -18.22
N LEU A 188 -3.15 -3.96 -17.96
CA LEU A 188 -2.39 -3.76 -16.71
C LEU A 188 -1.99 -2.30 -16.50
N ALA A 189 -1.45 -1.64 -17.53
CA ALA A 189 -1.08 -0.23 -17.46
C ALA A 189 -2.28 0.67 -17.19
N ARG A 190 -3.46 0.37 -17.77
CA ARG A 190 -4.70 1.10 -17.48
C ARG A 190 -5.13 0.92 -16.02
N ARG A 191 -5.06 -0.29 -15.48
CA ARG A 191 -5.39 -0.55 -14.06
C ARG A 191 -4.46 0.24 -13.13
N HIS A 192 -3.14 0.16 -13.31
CA HIS A 192 -2.21 0.96 -12.48
C HIS A 192 -2.39 2.48 -12.67
N SER A 193 -2.88 2.94 -13.83
CA SER A 193 -3.17 4.37 -14.04
C SER A 193 -4.33 4.90 -13.17
N ILE A 194 -5.17 4.02 -12.61
CA ILE A 194 -6.29 4.40 -11.73
C ILE A 194 -5.78 5.23 -10.55
N LEU A 195 -4.72 4.78 -9.87
CA LEU A 195 -4.10 5.50 -8.75
C LEU A 195 -3.77 6.95 -9.12
N HIS A 196 -3.10 7.15 -10.26
CA HIS A 196 -2.70 8.48 -10.73
C HIS A 196 -3.90 9.34 -11.14
N ARG A 197 -4.90 8.74 -11.80
CA ARG A 197 -6.16 9.41 -12.16
C ARG A 197 -6.91 9.86 -10.91
N VAL A 198 -7.00 9.03 -9.89
CA VAL A 198 -7.62 9.37 -8.60
C VAL A 198 -6.84 10.47 -7.92
N ALA A 199 -5.53 10.30 -7.76
CA ALA A 199 -4.65 11.27 -7.11
C ALA A 199 -4.75 12.68 -7.72
N SER A 200 -4.87 12.79 -9.05
CA SER A 200 -5.03 14.09 -9.73
C SER A 200 -6.29 14.87 -9.34
N ARG A 201 -7.32 14.19 -8.79
CA ARG A 201 -8.54 14.84 -8.27
C ARG A 201 -8.33 15.49 -6.91
N PHE A 202 -7.25 15.12 -6.20
CA PHE A 202 -6.88 15.62 -4.88
C PHE A 202 -5.65 16.54 -4.90
N ALA A 203 -5.05 16.75 -6.08
CA ALA A 203 -4.00 17.73 -6.28
C ALA A 203 -4.61 19.13 -6.15
N VAL A 204 -4.16 19.88 -5.14
CA VAL A 204 -4.53 21.28 -4.88
C VAL A 204 -3.30 22.13 -5.05
#